data_AF-A0A4S0QDV1-F1
#
_entry.id   AF-A0A4S0QDV1-F1
#
_cell.length_a   1.000
_cell.length_b   1.000
_cell.length_c   1.000
_cell.angle_alpha   90.00
_cell.angle_beta   90.00
_cell.angle_gamma   90.00
#
_symmetry.space_group_name_H-M   'P 1'
#
loop_
_entity.id
_entity.type
_entity.pdbx_description
1 polymer ?
#
loop_
_entity_poly.entity_id
_entity_poly.type
_entity_poly.pdbx_seq_one_letter_code
_entity_poly.pdbx_strand_id
1 'polypeptide(L)'
;GTYGTLHLNSDGSYSYTLDNGLASVQQLAEGATVTDVFSYTNADNHGGSSSANLTITITGTNDAPVAVADAAAVKEDTNTLADPNPVSGNVLSNDTDVDNGDT
;
A
#
# COMPACT_ATOMS: atom_id res chain seq x y z
N GLY A 1 -2.69 16.91 -0.69
CA GLY A 1 -3.81 16.03 -0.35
C GLY A 1 -3.41 15.22 0.85
N THR A 2 -4.20 14.21 1.17
CA THR A 2 -3.90 13.20 2.18
C THR A 2 -2.86 12.22 1.66
N TYR A 3 -2.92 11.85 0.37
CA TYR A 3 -2.10 10.77 -0.20
C TYR A 3 -0.96 11.27 -1.10
N GLY A 4 -1.03 12.52 -1.54
CA GLY A 4 -0.01 13.09 -2.41
C GLY A 4 -0.08 14.60 -2.51
N THR A 5 0.79 15.17 -3.34
CA THR A 5 0.92 16.62 -3.54
C THR A 5 0.43 17.02 -4.93
N LEU A 6 -0.46 18.00 -4.99
CA LEU A 6 -0.90 18.64 -6.22
C LEU A 6 -0.10 19.91 -6.46
N HIS A 7 0.42 20.08 -7.67
CA HIS A 7 0.93 21.35 -8.18
C HIS A 7 0.01 21.82 -9.30
N LEU A 8 -0.63 22.99 -9.12
CA LEU A 8 -1.53 23.59 -10.10
C LEU A 8 -0.93 24.92 -10.59
N ASN A 9 -0.74 25.04 -11.90
CA ASN A 9 -0.21 26.23 -12.55
C ASN A 9 -1.32 27.24 -12.87
N SER A 10 -0.93 28.50 -13.12
CA SER A 10 -1.86 29.57 -13.47
C SER A 10 -2.57 29.38 -14.82
N ASP A 11 -2.01 28.55 -15.72
CA ASP A 11 -2.63 28.17 -16.99
C ASP A 11 -3.60 26.99 -16.87
N GLY A 12 -3.80 26.47 -15.64
CA GLY A 12 -4.66 25.34 -15.34
C GLY A 12 -4.02 23.96 -15.56
N SER A 13 -2.78 23.90 -16.07
CA SER A 13 -2.03 22.65 -16.09
C SER A 13 -1.68 22.22 -14.67
N TYR A 14 -1.66 20.91 -14.41
CA TYR A 14 -1.34 20.38 -13.08
C TYR A 14 -0.50 19.11 -13.15
N SER A 15 0.22 18.86 -12.06
CA SER A 15 0.85 17.58 -11.78
C SER A 15 0.43 17.11 -10.39
N TYR A 16 0.25 15.79 -10.24
CA TYR A 16 0.02 15.16 -8.96
C TYR A 16 1.14 14.15 -8.70
N THR A 17 1.76 14.24 -7.53
CA THR A 17 2.78 13.30 -7.08
C THR A 17 2.24 12.54 -5.88
N LEU A 18 1.95 11.26 -6.08
CA LEU A 18 1.57 10.34 -5.02
C LEU A 18 2.76 10.13 -4.06
N ASP A 19 2.52 10.15 -2.76
CA ASP A 19 3.50 9.69 -1.78
C ASP A 19 3.35 8.17 -1.58
N ASN A 20 4.06 7.43 -2.43
CA ASN A 20 4.03 5.96 -2.40
C ASN A 20 4.76 5.37 -1.17
N GLY A 21 5.42 6.19 -0.35
CA GLY A 21 6.01 5.74 0.91
C GLY A 21 5.01 5.71 2.07
N LEU A 22 3.80 6.25 1.89
CA LEU A 22 2.77 6.22 2.92
C LEU A 22 2.25 4.79 3.14
N ALA A 23 2.26 4.33 4.39
CA ALA A 23 1.72 3.02 4.75
C ALA A 23 0.27 2.85 4.28
N SER A 24 -0.57 3.89 4.41
CA SER A 24 -1.95 3.85 3.95
C SER A 24 -2.13 3.74 2.43
N VAL A 25 -1.10 4.07 1.64
CA VAL A 25 -1.07 3.88 0.18
C VAL A 25 -0.58 2.48 -0.15
N GLN A 26 0.47 2.03 0.52
CA GLN A 26 1.04 0.68 0.37
C GLN A 26 0.13 -0.44 0.88
N GLN A 27 -0.82 -0.13 1.76
CA GLN A 27 -1.81 -1.09 2.26
C GLN A 27 -3.03 -1.24 1.34
N LEU A 28 -3.11 -0.50 0.24
CA LEU A 28 -4.26 -0.57 -0.66
C LEU A 28 -4.18 -1.82 -1.53
N ALA A 29 -4.96 -2.83 -1.16
CA ALA A 29 -5.13 -4.05 -1.95
C ALA A 29 -5.61 -3.76 -3.39
N GLU A 30 -5.43 -4.74 -4.28
CA GLU A 30 -5.81 -4.62 -5.69
C GLU A 30 -7.26 -4.13 -5.87
N GLY A 31 -7.42 -3.00 -6.55
CA GLY A 31 -8.73 -2.42 -6.84
C GLY A 31 -9.37 -1.64 -5.67
N ALA A 32 -8.77 -1.62 -4.48
CA ALA A 32 -9.16 -0.70 -3.42
C ALA A 32 -8.91 0.74 -3.88
N THR A 33 -9.73 1.70 -3.43
CA THR A 33 -9.58 3.10 -3.86
C THR A 33 -9.65 4.07 -2.69
N VAL A 34 -8.83 5.10 -2.79
CA VAL A 34 -8.89 6.31 -1.95
C VAL A 34 -8.85 7.54 -2.84
N THR A 35 -9.25 8.69 -2.30
CA THR A 35 -9.34 9.92 -3.07
C THR A 35 -8.71 11.11 -2.37
N ASP A 36 -8.09 11.97 -3.17
CA ASP A 36 -7.76 13.34 -2.81
C ASP A 36 -8.69 14.30 -3.56
N VAL A 37 -9.24 15.28 -2.86
CA VAL A 37 -10.11 16.31 -3.45
C VAL A 37 -9.49 17.69 -3.20
N PHE A 38 -9.29 18.44 -4.27
CA PHE A 38 -8.72 19.80 -4.24
C PHE A 38 -9.72 20.80 -4.83
N SER A 39 -10.11 21.81 -4.05
CA SER A 39 -10.91 22.92 -4.56
C SER A 39 -10.00 24.01 -5.12
N TYR A 40 -10.32 24.51 -6.31
CA TYR A 40 -9.60 25.60 -6.97
C TYR A 40 -10.56 26.64 -7.52
N THR A 41 -10.09 27.88 -7.65
CA THR A 41 -10.87 29.03 -8.14
C THR A 41 -10.20 29.63 -9.36
N ASN A 42 -10.94 29.69 -10.46
CA ASN A 42 -10.55 30.39 -11.67
C ASN A 42 -11.17 31.80 -11.65
N ALA A 43 -10.38 32.82 -11.97
CA ALA A 43 -10.87 34.18 -12.15
C ALA A 43 -10.84 34.55 -13.64
N ASP A 44 -11.90 35.18 -14.14
CA ASP A 44 -11.79 35.97 -15.35
C ASP A 44 -11.18 37.33 -14.99
N ASN A 45 -10.31 37.87 -15.85
CA ASN A 45 -9.67 39.16 -15.61
C ASN A 45 -10.65 40.36 -15.64
N HIS A 46 -11.96 40.11 -15.59
CA HIS A 46 -13.03 41.11 -15.56
C HIS A 46 -13.81 41.08 -14.22
N GLY A 47 -13.30 40.35 -13.22
CA GLY A 47 -13.83 40.35 -11.85
C GLY A 47 -14.81 39.21 -11.55
N GLY A 48 -15.09 38.33 -12.50
CA GLY A 48 -15.80 37.07 -12.28
C GLY A 48 -14.88 35.99 -11.74
N SER A 49 -15.38 35.13 -10.85
CA SER A 49 -14.66 33.94 -10.40
C SER A 49 -15.58 32.74 -10.33
N SER A 50 -15.06 31.55 -10.65
CA SER A 50 -15.75 30.27 -10.55
C SER A 50 -14.87 29.26 -9.83
N SER A 51 -15.47 28.46 -8.95
CA SER A 51 -14.77 27.41 -8.21
C SER A 51 -15.15 26.03 -8.75
N ALA A 52 -14.19 25.11 -8.74
CA ALA A 52 -14.35 23.72 -9.13
C ALA A 52 -13.52 22.80 -8.23
N ASN A 53 -13.79 21.50 -8.32
CA ASN A 53 -13.05 20.47 -7.59
C ASN A 53 -12.28 19.59 -8.57
N LEU A 54 -11.01 19.34 -8.26
CA LEU A 54 -10.19 18.30 -8.88
C LEU A 54 -10.17 17.09 -7.94
N THR A 55 -10.75 15.99 -8.39
CA THR A 55 -10.73 14.71 -7.66
C THR A 55 -9.68 13.81 -8.28
N ILE A 56 -8.72 13.37 -7.46
CA ILE A 56 -7.72 12.38 -7.82
C ILE A 56 -8.11 11.06 -7.14
N THR A 57 -8.34 10.02 -7.94
CA THR A 57 -8.59 8.67 -7.45
C THR A 57 -7.30 7.87 -7.52
N ILE A 58 -6.91 7.30 -6.39
CA ILE A 58 -5.77 6.40 -6.25
C ILE A 58 -6.34 4.99 -6.15
N THR A 59 -5.89 4.10 -7.03
CA THR A 59 -6.28 2.69 -7.04
C THR A 59 -5.10 1.85 -6.58
N GLY A 60 -5.34 1.02 -5.58
CA GLY A 60 -4.38 0.06 -5.06
C GLY A 60 -4.04 -1.03 -6.06
N THR A 61 -2.85 -1.56 -5.92
CA THR A 61 -2.32 -2.68 -6.70
C THR A 61 -1.75 -3.69 -5.72
N ASN A 62 -1.83 -4.98 -6.05
CA ASN A 62 -1.23 -6.00 -5.20
C ASN A 62 0.30 -5.85 -5.18
N ASP A 63 0.88 -5.74 -4.00
CA ASP A 63 2.29 -5.92 -3.73
C ASP A 63 2.59 -7.43 -3.56
N ALA A 64 3.83 -7.85 -3.83
CA ALA A 64 4.18 -9.26 -3.68
C ALA A 64 4.54 -9.58 -2.23
N PRO A 65 4.19 -10.76 -1.70
CA PRO A 65 4.55 -11.12 -0.35
C PRO A 65 6.06 -11.24 -0.20
N VAL A 66 6.54 -10.93 1.00
CA VAL A 66 7.94 -11.08 1.40
C VAL A 66 8.09 -12.39 2.14
N ALA A 67 8.73 -13.36 1.49
CA ALA A 67 9.00 -14.66 2.08
C ALA A 67 10.27 -14.66 2.96
N VAL A 68 10.23 -15.38 4.08
CA VAL A 68 11.35 -15.56 5.00
C VAL A 68 11.66 -17.04 5.16
N ALA A 69 12.93 -17.42 4.97
CA ALA A 69 13.32 -18.82 5.05
C ALA A 69 13.11 -19.41 6.45
N ASP A 70 12.36 -20.51 6.52
CA ASP A 70 12.27 -21.32 7.73
C ASP A 70 13.53 -22.13 7.98
N ALA A 71 13.88 -22.30 9.24
CA ALA A 71 14.94 -23.20 9.67
C ALA A 71 14.40 -24.17 10.73
N ALA A 72 14.56 -25.46 10.46
CA ALA A 72 14.33 -26.52 11.43
C ALA A 72 15.57 -27.41 11.51
N ALA A 73 15.94 -27.81 12.73
CA ALA A 73 17.03 -28.75 12.97
C ALA A 73 16.47 -29.97 13.71
N VAL A 74 16.80 -31.16 13.21
CA VAL A 74 16.54 -32.41 13.91
C VAL A 74 17.87 -33.05 14.30
N LYS A 75 17.89 -33.66 15.47
CA LYS A 75 19.00 -34.50 15.89
C LYS A 75 18.79 -35.88 15.30
N GLU A 76 19.75 -36.37 14.53
CA GLU A 76 19.78 -37.79 14.17
C GLU A 76 19.97 -38.62 15.44
N ASP A 77 19.23 -39.71 15.56
CA ASP A 77 19.49 -40.77 16.53
C ASP A 77 19.14 -40.48 18.02
N THR A 78 17.86 -40.19 18.30
CA THR A 78 17.30 -40.37 19.66
C THR A 78 16.88 -41.84 19.84
N ASN A 79 17.81 -42.68 20.30
CA ASN A 79 17.60 -44.13 20.56
C ASN A 79 16.65 -44.44 21.73
N THR A 80 15.61 -43.64 21.91
CA THR A 80 14.54 -43.87 22.88
C THR A 80 13.22 -43.75 22.17
N LEU A 81 12.42 -44.82 22.18
CA LEU A 81 11.03 -44.87 21.69
C LEU A 81 10.09 -43.81 22.34
N ALA A 82 10.62 -42.96 23.22
CA ALA A 82 9.93 -41.95 24.01
C ALA A 82 10.15 -40.51 23.54
N ASP A 83 10.99 -40.25 22.53
CA ASP A 83 11.27 -38.89 22.06
C ASP A 83 10.85 -38.74 20.59
N PRO A 84 9.58 -38.45 20.29
CA PRO A 84 9.20 -38.06 18.95
C PRO A 84 9.83 -36.68 18.74
N ASN A 85 10.78 -36.59 17.81
CA ASN A 85 11.33 -35.32 17.32
C ASN A 85 10.64 -34.95 15.97
N PRO A 86 9.31 -34.75 15.92
CA PRO A 86 8.66 -34.41 14.67
C PRO A 86 9.03 -32.98 14.29
N VAL A 87 9.44 -32.78 13.03
CA VAL A 87 9.48 -31.43 12.47
C VAL A 87 8.04 -30.96 12.30
N SER A 88 7.64 -29.98 13.10
CA SER A 88 6.41 -29.22 12.91
C SER A 88 6.77 -27.82 12.39
N GLY A 89 6.02 -27.30 11.43
CA GLY A 89 6.19 -25.95 10.91
C GLY A 89 5.17 -25.62 9.83
N ASN A 90 4.99 -24.34 9.54
CA ASN A 90 4.24 -23.84 8.40
C ASN A 90 5.10 -22.78 7.72
N VAL A 91 5.21 -22.86 6.39
CA VAL A 91 6.01 -21.94 5.57
C VAL A 91 5.46 -20.51 5.54
N LEU A 92 4.22 -20.31 6.01
CA LEU A 92 3.57 -19.00 6.01
C LEU A 92 3.77 -18.20 7.30
N SER A 93 4.38 -18.79 8.34
CA SER A 93 4.32 -18.22 9.70
C SER A 93 5.18 -16.97 9.92
N ASN A 94 6.17 -16.76 9.06
CA ASN A 94 7.13 -15.66 9.10
C ASN A 94 7.15 -14.85 7.78
N ASP A 95 6.33 -15.23 6.81
CA ASP A 95 6.08 -14.48 5.59
C ASP A 95 5.15 -13.31 5.89
N THR A 96 5.27 -12.21 5.15
CA THR A 96 4.41 -11.03 5.32
C THR A 96 3.99 -10.43 3.99
N ASP A 97 2.75 -9.96 3.91
CA ASP A 97 2.28 -9.09 2.84
C ASP A 97 1.87 -7.73 3.44
N VAL A 98 2.05 -6.64 2.68
CA VAL A 98 1.70 -5.29 3.12
C VAL A 98 0.25 -4.93 2.81
N ASP A 99 -0.38 -5.62 1.85
CA ASP A 99 -1.75 -5.35 1.42
C ASP A 99 -2.81 -5.70 2.47
N ASN A 100 -3.87 -4.90 2.53
CA ASN A 100 -5.00 -5.19 3.39
C ASN A 100 -5.83 -6.37 2.86
N GLY A 101 -5.92 -7.44 3.65
CA GLY A 101 -6.82 -8.57 3.37
C GLY A 101 -6.11 -9.85 2.97
N ASP A 102 -4.79 -9.81 2.85
CA ASP A 102 -3.96 -11.00 2.69
C ASP A 102 -3.58 -11.59 4.06
N THR A 103 -3.67 -12.92 4.18
CA THR A 103 -3.28 -13.73 5.35
C THR A 103 -2.51 -14.96 4.92
#